data_AF-A0A819XJF6-F1
#
_entry.id   AF-A0A819XJF6-F1
#
_cell.length_a   1.000
_cell.length_b   1.000
_cell.length_c   1.000
_cell.angle_alpha   90.00
_cell.angle_beta   90.00
_cell.angle_gamma   90.00
#
_symmetry.space_group_name_H-M   'P 1'
#
loop_
_entity.id
_entity.type
_entity.pdbx_description
1 polymer ?
#
loop_
_entity_poly.entity_id
_entity_poly.type
_entity_poly.pdbx_seq_one_letter_code
_entity_poly.pdbx_strand_id
1 'polypeptide(L)'
;MTITLSAVLTVLVVVAHPDDEVLFGGFMHSLTHQLNASVDLICVTNGEGGFKHAGIAESFYDNIKLREETIGRTHLPRIRQKELMGSGRIVGI
;
A
#
# COMPACT_ATOMS: atom_id res chain seq x y z
N MET A 1 9.06 -28.44 32.82
CA MET A 1 8.23 -27.32 32.34
C MET A 1 8.97 -26.71 31.16
N THR A 2 8.51 -26.97 29.94
CA THR A 2 9.20 -26.52 28.72
C THR A 2 8.48 -25.27 28.24
N ILE A 3 9.15 -24.12 28.23
CA ILE A 3 8.63 -22.90 27.63
C ILE A 3 8.96 -22.97 26.15
N THR A 4 7.96 -23.24 25.32
CA THR A 4 8.09 -23.18 23.85
C THR A 4 7.88 -21.73 23.43
N LEU A 5 8.96 -20.99 23.18
CA LEU A 5 8.89 -19.72 22.47
C LEU A 5 8.73 -20.05 20.97
N SER A 6 7.50 -20.20 20.51
CA SER A 6 7.20 -20.05 19.09
C SER A 6 7.25 -18.56 18.80
N ALA A 7 8.42 -18.04 18.42
CA ALA A 7 8.53 -16.66 17.99
C ALA A 7 7.86 -16.54 16.63
N VAL A 8 6.70 -15.88 16.58
CA VAL A 8 6.08 -15.47 15.32
C VAL A 8 7.06 -14.54 14.60
N LEU A 9 7.32 -14.81 13.31
CA LEU A 9 8.15 -13.92 12.50
C LEU A 9 7.44 -12.56 12.39
N THR A 10 8.09 -11.49 12.85
CA THR A 10 7.58 -10.12 12.76
C THR A 10 8.36 -9.34 11.70
N VAL A 11 7.67 -8.72 10.75
CA VAL A 11 8.28 -7.99 9.63
C VAL A 11 7.71 -6.58 9.55
N LEU A 12 8.58 -5.59 9.41
CA LEU A 12 8.19 -4.22 9.07
C LEU A 12 8.57 -3.94 7.62
N VAL A 13 7.56 -3.66 6.79
CA VAL A 13 7.72 -3.22 5.40
C VAL A 13 7.72 -1.69 5.38
N VAL A 14 8.73 -1.11 4.74
CA VAL A 14 8.81 0.35 4.57
C VAL A 14 8.90 0.67 3.09
N VAL A 15 7.93 1.42 2.58
CA VAL A 15 7.84 1.82 1.18
C VAL A 15 7.77 3.33 1.02
N ALA A 16 8.21 3.85 -0.13
CA ALA A 16 8.23 5.28 -0.36
C ALA A 16 6.84 5.80 -0.75
N HIS A 17 6.16 5.12 -1.68
CA HIS A 17 4.89 5.54 -2.25
C HIS A 17 3.81 4.45 -2.13
N PRO A 18 2.51 4.82 -2.13
CA PRO A 18 1.43 3.84 -2.07
C PRO A 18 1.23 3.14 -3.43
N ASP A 19 1.84 1.97 -3.61
CA ASP A 19 1.87 1.11 -4.82
C ASP A 19 3.17 0.29 -4.87
N ASP A 20 4.24 0.82 -4.28
CA ASP A 20 5.54 0.14 -4.17
C ASP A 20 5.39 -1.27 -3.57
N GLU A 21 4.46 -1.46 -2.63
CA GLU A 21 4.20 -2.75 -2.00
C GLU A 21 3.66 -3.78 -2.99
N VAL A 22 2.88 -3.35 -3.99
CA VAL A 22 2.32 -4.25 -5.00
C VAL A 22 3.43 -4.87 -5.84
N LEU A 23 4.56 -4.19 -6.04
CA LEU A 23 5.71 -4.71 -6.80
C LEU A 23 6.30 -5.98 -6.18
N PHE A 24 6.11 -6.22 -4.89
CA PHE A 24 6.52 -7.43 -4.18
C PHE A 24 5.35 -8.12 -3.44
N GLY A 25 4.13 -7.97 -3.95
CA GLY A 25 2.91 -8.53 -3.37
C GLY A 25 2.95 -10.04 -3.11
N GLY A 26 3.59 -10.81 -4.01
CA GLY A 26 3.76 -12.25 -3.82
C GLY A 26 4.61 -12.61 -2.61
N PHE A 27 5.65 -11.81 -2.32
CA PHE A 27 6.48 -12.00 -1.14
C PHE A 27 5.71 -11.69 0.16
N MET A 28 4.95 -10.59 0.18
CA MET A 28 4.09 -10.26 1.33
C MET A 28 3.03 -11.34 1.58
N HIS A 29 2.38 -11.83 0.52
CA HIS A 29 1.42 -12.93 0.63
C HIS A 29 2.06 -14.20 1.21
N SER A 30 3.28 -14.57 0.77
CA SER A 30 3.99 -15.70 1.37
C SER A 30 4.29 -15.50 2.87
N LEU A 31 4.71 -14.29 3.28
CA LEU A 31 4.94 -13.99 4.69
C LEU A 31 3.68 -14.18 5.53
N THR A 32 2.57 -13.55 5.14
CA THR A 32 1.34 -13.52 5.93
C THR A 32 0.57 -14.84 5.87
N HIS A 33 0.41 -15.44 4.69
CA HIS A 33 -0.47 -16.60 4.51
C HIS A 33 0.24 -17.94 4.61
N GLN A 34 1.51 -18.04 4.19
CA GLN A 34 2.24 -19.31 4.22
C GLN A 34 3.07 -19.46 5.50
N LEU A 35 3.68 -18.36 5.97
CA LEU A 35 4.54 -18.37 7.14
C LEU A 35 3.85 -17.86 8.42
N ASN A 36 2.61 -17.40 8.34
CA ASN A 36 1.85 -16.82 9.46
C ASN A 36 2.64 -15.70 10.18
N ALA A 37 3.43 -14.93 9.42
CA ALA A 37 4.17 -13.80 9.94
C ALA A 37 3.24 -12.64 10.28
N SER A 38 3.57 -11.89 11.33
CA SER A 38 2.95 -10.58 11.60
C SER A 38 3.68 -9.54 10.77
N VAL A 39 2.97 -8.84 9.89
CA VAL A 39 3.56 -7.86 8.98
C VAL A 39 2.91 -6.51 9.20
N ASP A 40 3.72 -5.50 9.49
CA ASP A 40 3.31 -4.09 9.51
C ASP A 40 3.87 -3.38 8.29
N LEU A 41 3.14 -2.39 7.76
CA LEU A 41 3.58 -1.58 6.62
C LEU A 41 3.54 -0.08 6.95
N ILE A 42 4.65 0.60 6.67
CA ILE A 42 4.76 2.06 6.70
C ILE A 42 4.98 2.56 5.28
N CYS A 43 4.10 3.47 4.85
CA CYS A 43 4.26 4.23 3.61
C CYS A 43 4.70 5.66 3.96
N VAL A 44 5.85 6.07 3.42
CA VAL A 44 6.50 7.34 3.80
C VAL A 44 5.80 8.56 3.20
N THR A 45 5.25 8.44 1.99
CA THR A 45 4.57 9.55 1.31
C THR A 45 3.10 9.24 1.05
N ASN A 46 2.29 10.30 0.90
CA ASN A 46 0.87 10.16 0.55
C ASN A 46 0.64 9.99 -0.97
N GLY A 47 1.71 9.99 -1.78
CA GLY A 47 1.63 9.80 -3.22
C GLY A 47 1.08 10.98 -4.04
N GLU A 48 0.91 12.18 -3.47
CA GLU A 48 0.34 13.35 -4.16
C GLU A 48 1.14 13.80 -5.39
N GLY A 49 2.46 13.59 -5.39
CA GLY A 49 3.35 13.95 -6.49
C GLY A 49 3.08 13.17 -7.78
N GLY A 50 2.31 12.08 -7.71
CA GLY A 50 1.93 11.25 -8.85
C GLY A 50 0.95 11.91 -9.83
N PHE A 51 0.43 13.11 -9.51
CA PHE A 51 -0.56 13.82 -10.33
C PHE A 51 -0.18 13.94 -11.81
N LYS A 52 1.11 14.12 -12.12
CA LYS A 52 1.62 14.23 -13.50
C LYS A 52 1.27 13.03 -14.38
N HIS A 53 1.07 11.86 -13.77
CA HIS A 53 0.79 10.60 -14.45
C HIS A 53 -0.65 10.09 -14.26
N ALA A 54 -1.46 10.79 -13.45
CA ALA A 54 -2.79 10.32 -13.06
C ALA A 54 -3.87 10.47 -14.15
N GLY A 55 -3.58 11.14 -15.27
CA GLY A 55 -4.57 11.45 -16.32
C GLY A 55 -5.29 10.22 -16.90
N ILE A 56 -4.61 9.07 -17.01
CA ILE A 56 -5.20 7.82 -17.51
C ILE A 56 -6.16 7.22 -16.47
N ALA A 57 -5.94 7.51 -15.19
CA ALA A 57 -6.73 6.97 -14.10
C ALA A 57 -8.02 7.77 -13.82
N GLU A 58 -8.18 8.98 -14.40
CA GLU A 58 -9.32 9.86 -14.12
C GLU A 58 -10.68 9.18 -14.38
N SER A 59 -10.76 8.29 -15.39
CA SER A 59 -12.00 7.55 -15.71
C SER A 59 -12.43 6.56 -14.63
N PHE A 60 -11.52 6.10 -13.76
CA PHE A 60 -11.83 5.27 -12.59
C PHE A 60 -12.28 6.10 -11.39
N TYR A 61 -12.11 7.43 -11.44
CA TYR A 61 -12.32 8.36 -10.34
C TYR A 61 -13.28 9.49 -10.74
N ASP A 62 -14.43 9.11 -11.31
CA ASP A 62 -15.52 10.03 -11.70
C ASP A 62 -15.07 11.19 -12.61
N ASN A 63 -14.01 10.97 -13.40
CA ASN A 63 -13.40 11.97 -14.29
C ASN A 63 -12.90 13.24 -13.58
N ILE A 64 -12.55 13.15 -12.29
CA ILE A 64 -11.83 14.21 -11.57
C ILE A 64 -10.53 14.50 -12.31
N LYS A 65 -10.19 15.78 -12.50
CA LYS A 65 -8.99 16.23 -13.22
C LYS A 65 -7.70 16.04 -12.40
N LEU A 66 -7.36 14.79 -12.09
CA LEU A 66 -6.22 14.43 -11.25
C LEU A 66 -4.88 14.86 -11.85
N ARG A 67 -4.78 15.12 -13.15
CA ARG A 67 -3.57 15.68 -13.78
C ARG A 67 -3.34 17.17 -13.46
N GLU A 68 -4.38 17.90 -13.07
CA GLU A 68 -4.24 19.28 -12.63
C GLU A 68 -3.63 19.32 -11.23
N GLU A 69 -2.53 20.05 -11.05
CA GLU A 69 -1.72 19.96 -9.81
C GLU A 69 -2.53 20.20 -8.53
N THR A 70 -3.32 21.27 -8.50
CA THR A 70 -4.15 21.61 -7.32
C THR A 70 -5.19 20.53 -7.03
N ILE A 71 -5.86 20.00 -8.05
CA ILE A 71 -6.89 18.97 -7.90
C ILE A 71 -6.25 17.63 -7.52
N GLY A 72 -5.21 17.22 -8.24
CA GLY A 72 -4.47 16.00 -8.00
C GLY A 72 -3.89 15.94 -6.59
N ARG A 73 -3.17 16.98 -6.14
CA ARG A 73 -2.60 17.01 -4.78
C ARG A 73 -3.67 16.99 -3.69
N THR A 74 -4.86 17.51 -3.96
CA THR A 74 -5.99 17.48 -3.01
C THR A 74 -6.61 16.08 -2.90
N HIS A 75 -6.76 15.36 -4.02
CA HIS A 75 -7.54 14.12 -4.06
C HIS A 75 -6.70 12.84 -3.99
N LEU A 76 -5.50 12.83 -4.60
CA LEU A 76 -4.65 11.65 -4.69
C LEU A 76 -4.26 11.05 -3.33
N PRO A 77 -3.92 11.83 -2.29
CA PRO A 77 -3.64 11.26 -0.97
C PRO A 77 -4.73 10.32 -0.46
N ARG A 78 -5.99 10.73 -0.57
CA ARG A 78 -7.13 9.93 -0.11
C ARG A 78 -7.40 8.74 -1.03
N ILE A 79 -7.21 8.90 -2.33
CA ILE A 79 -7.39 7.82 -3.32
C ILE A 79 -6.34 6.74 -3.08
N ARG A 80 -5.06 7.12 -3.07
CA ARG A 80 -3.93 6.20 -2.93
C ARG A 80 -3.84 5.55 -1.56
N GLN A 81 -4.29 6.22 -0.50
CA GLN A 81 -4.46 5.58 0.79
C GLN A 81 -5.52 4.47 0.74
N LYS A 82 -6.65 4.68 0.05
CA LYS A 82 -7.68 3.65 -0.10
C LYS A 82 -7.18 2.47 -0.93
N GLU A 83 -6.42 2.73 -1.99
CA GLU A 83 -5.76 1.70 -2.82
C GLU A 83 -4.79 0.87 -1.97
N LEU A 84 -3.88 1.51 -1.23
CA LEU A 84 -2.91 0.86 -0.33
C LEU A 84 -3.59 0.02 0.77
N MET A 85 -4.65 0.55 1.41
CA MET A 85 -5.41 -0.22 2.39
C MET A 85 -6.15 -1.40 1.74
N GLY A 86 -6.52 -1.28 0.46
CA GLY A 86 -7.12 -2.36 -0.32
C GLY A 86 -6.12 -3.46 -0.63
N SER A 87 -4.94 -3.11 -1.14
CA SER A 87 -3.85 -4.05 -1.43
C SER A 87 -3.38 -4.77 -0.16
N GLY A 88 -3.19 -4.04 0.95
CA GLY A 88 -2.83 -4.60 2.25
C GLY A 88 -3.76 -5.72 2.71
N ARG A 89 -5.08 -5.47 2.67
CA ARG A 89 -6.10 -6.49 3.02
C ARG A 89 -6.02 -7.75 2.16
N ILE A 90 -5.70 -7.61 0.88
CA ILE A 90 -5.55 -8.76 -0.04
C ILE A 90 -4.35 -9.60 0.36
N VAL A 91 -3.25 -8.98 0.75
CA VAL A 91 -2.02 -9.68 1.14
C VAL A 91 -1.94 -10.00 2.63
N GLY A 92 -2.97 -9.72 3.42
CA GLY A 92 -3.04 -10.07 4.85
C GLY A 92 -2.23 -9.15 5.78
N ILE A 93 -2.08 -7.88 5.40
CA ILE A 93 -1.54 -6.78 6.22
C ILE A 93 -2.71 -5.95 6.78
#